data_AF-A0AAW0AKD9-F1
#
_entry.id   AF-A0AAW0AKD9-F1
#
_cell.length_a   1.000
_cell.length_b   1.000
_cell.length_c   1.000
_cell.angle_alpha   90.00
_cell.angle_beta   90.00
_cell.angle_gamma   90.00
#
_symmetry.space_group_name_H-M   'P 1'
#
loop_
_entity.id
_entity.type
_entity.pdbx_description
1 polymer ?
#
loop_
_entity_poly.entity_id
_entity_poly.type
_entity_poly.pdbx_seq_one_letter_code
_entity_poly.pdbx_strand_id
1 'polypeptide(L)'
;LFLAARKDYLHPPSRHDLGYMNDRCPTCGALHWVAEQVLHPPKNSRSPYGMCCNHGMVALQRLEEPPEPLHCFFVGNYVQA
;
A
#
# COMPACT_ATOMS: atom_id res chain seq x y z
N LEU A 1 35.95 14.34 1.20
CA LEU A 1 35.74 13.98 -0.22
C LEU A 1 34.52 13.07 -0.30
N PHE A 2 33.33 13.66 -0.53
CA PHE A 2 32.03 12.97 -0.62
C PHE A 2 31.74 12.57 -2.08
N LEU A 3 32.28 11.44 -2.55
CA LEU A 3 31.99 10.91 -3.90
C LEU A 3 30.95 9.77 -3.90
N ALA A 4 30.50 9.30 -2.73
CA ALA A 4 29.53 8.21 -2.64
C ALA A 4 28.10 8.58 -3.10
N ALA A 5 27.77 9.87 -3.18
CA ALA A 5 26.42 10.34 -3.51
C ALA A 5 26.12 10.40 -5.02
N ARG A 6 27.08 10.09 -5.90
CA ARG A 6 26.92 10.13 -7.37
C ARG A 6 26.97 8.75 -8.02
N LYS A 7 26.60 7.70 -7.30
CA LYS A 7 26.48 6.37 -7.92
C LYS A 7 25.18 6.34 -8.73
N ASP A 8 25.30 6.08 -10.03
CA ASP A 8 24.13 5.93 -10.90
C ASP A 8 23.24 4.81 -10.37
N TYR A 9 21.94 5.10 -10.29
CA TYR A 9 20.95 4.09 -9.97
C TYR A 9 20.84 3.13 -11.15
N LEU A 10 21.36 1.92 -10.99
CA LEU A 10 21.16 0.83 -11.93
C LEU A 10 19.80 0.19 -11.63
N HIS A 11 18.79 0.51 -12.44
CA HIS A 11 17.50 -0.15 -12.34
C HIS A 11 17.70 -1.65 -12.60
N PRO A 12 17.22 -2.55 -11.72
CA PRO A 12 17.34 -3.99 -11.94
C PRO A 12 16.67 -4.41 -13.26
N PRO A 13 17.20 -5.43 -13.96
CA PRO A 13 16.75 -5.78 -15.31
C PRO A 13 15.30 -6.29 -15.37
N SER A 14 14.73 -6.70 -14.24
CA SER A 14 13.33 -7.08 -14.11
C SER A 14 12.66 -6.27 -13.00
N ARG A 15 11.44 -5.79 -13.26
CA ARG A 15 10.56 -5.31 -12.21
C ARG A 15 9.97 -6.52 -11.51
N HIS A 16 9.94 -6.49 -10.20
CA HIS A 16 9.17 -7.46 -9.43
C HIS A 16 7.69 -7.22 -9.70
N ASP A 17 6.97 -8.27 -10.13
CA ASP A 17 5.55 -8.22 -10.43
C ASP A 17 4.84 -9.29 -9.59
N LEU A 18 3.88 -8.84 -8.78
CA LEU A 18 3.03 -9.68 -7.92
C LEU A 18 1.61 -9.84 -8.51
N GLY A 19 1.38 -9.32 -9.72
CA GLY A 19 0.07 -9.23 -10.34
C GLY A 19 -0.78 -8.10 -9.76
N TYR A 20 -2.09 -8.27 -9.81
CA TYR A 20 -3.04 -7.26 -9.34
C TYR A 20 -3.15 -7.24 -7.81
N MET A 21 -3.21 -6.03 -7.25
CA MET A 21 -3.55 -5.80 -5.85
C MET A 21 -5.09 -5.78 -5.71
N ASN A 22 -5.71 -6.95 -5.72
CA ASN A 22 -7.17 -7.08 -5.70
C ASN A 22 -7.71 -7.97 -4.57
N ASP A 23 -6.84 -8.57 -3.75
CA ASP A 23 -7.28 -9.34 -2.60
C ASP A 23 -7.69 -8.41 -1.45
N ARG A 24 -8.90 -8.58 -0.93
CA ARG A 24 -9.47 -7.68 0.09
C ARG A 24 -9.25 -8.26 1.48
N CYS A 25 -8.64 -7.46 2.36
CA CYS A 25 -8.60 -7.75 3.78
C CYS A 25 -10.03 -7.86 4.33
N PRO A 26 -10.40 -8.99 4.98
CA PRO A 26 -11.77 -9.22 5.45
C PRO A 26 -12.16 -8.32 6.63
N THR A 27 -11.19 -7.69 7.30
CA THR A 27 -11.45 -6.84 8.48
C THR A 27 -11.57 -5.36 8.14
N CYS A 28 -10.63 -4.78 7.39
CA CYS A 28 -10.62 -3.35 7.08
C CYS A 28 -10.94 -3.01 5.62
N GLY A 29 -11.05 -4.02 4.75
CA GLY A 29 -11.34 -3.83 3.32
C GLY A 29 -10.17 -3.31 2.49
N ALA A 30 -8.97 -3.15 3.08
CA ALA A 30 -7.76 -2.77 2.33
C ALA A 30 -7.44 -3.80 1.24
N LEU A 31 -6.96 -3.32 0.09
CA LEU A 31 -6.51 -4.17 -1.01
C LEU A 31 -5.05 -4.57 -0.80
N HIS A 32 -4.74 -5.82 -1.13
CA HIS A 32 -3.44 -6.46 -0.96
C HIS A 32 -3.11 -7.34 -2.16
N TRP A 33 -1.83 -7.69 -2.28
CA TRP A 33 -1.42 -8.84 -3.08
C TRP A 33 -1.52 -10.12 -2.24
N VAL A 34 -1.92 -11.23 -2.85
CA VAL A 34 -1.98 -12.54 -2.17
C VAL A 34 -0.63 -12.93 -1.56
N ALA A 35 0.48 -12.53 -2.20
CA ALA A 35 1.83 -12.77 -1.70
C ALA A 35 2.15 -12.07 -0.36
N GLU A 36 1.36 -11.07 0.05
CA GLU A 36 1.53 -10.37 1.33
C GLU A 36 0.88 -11.10 2.51
N GLN A 37 0.14 -12.18 2.25
CA GLN A 37 -0.46 -12.99 3.33
C GLN A 37 0.63 -13.59 4.21
N VAL A 38 0.43 -13.52 5.52
CA VAL A 38 1.33 -14.13 6.48
C VAL A 38 1.06 -15.64 6.51
N LEU A 39 2.08 -16.44 6.19
CA LEU A 39 1.98 -17.91 6.16
C LEU A 39 1.63 -18.52 7.52
N HIS A 40 2.08 -17.90 8.61
CA HIS A 40 1.85 -18.32 9.99
C HIS A 40 1.26 -17.17 10.82
N PRO A 41 -0.03 -16.84 10.63
CA PRO A 41 -0.66 -15.76 11.36
C PRO A 41 -0.85 -16.16 12.84
N PRO A 42 -0.91 -15.19 13.77
CA PRO A 42 -1.24 -15.46 15.17
C PRO A 42 -2.55 -16.22 15.32
N LYS A 43 -2.68 -17.07 16.36
CA LYS A 43 -3.88 -17.90 16.59
C LYS A 43 -5.21 -17.13 16.65
N ASN A 44 -5.18 -15.87 17.07
CA ASN A 44 -6.37 -15.01 17.20
C ASN A 44 -6.50 -14.00 16.03
N SER A 45 -5.83 -14.28 14.91
CA SER A 45 -5.90 -13.44 13.71
C SER A 45 -7.30 -13.48 13.09
N ARG A 46 -7.80 -12.31 12.69
CA ARG A 46 -9.03 -12.13 11.91
C ARG A 46 -8.75 -11.75 10.46
N SER A 47 -7.48 -11.56 10.09
CA SER A 47 -7.04 -11.21 8.75
C SER A 47 -5.68 -11.83 8.46
N PRO A 48 -5.45 -12.41 7.27
CA PRO A 48 -4.14 -12.93 6.90
C PRO A 48 -3.09 -11.81 6.71
N TYR A 49 -3.49 -10.54 6.76
CA TYR A 49 -2.65 -9.38 6.52
C TYR A 49 -2.20 -8.70 7.81
N GLY A 50 -0.88 -8.62 8.01
CA GLY A 50 -0.28 -7.91 9.14
C GLY A 50 -0.15 -6.40 8.93
N MET A 51 -0.04 -5.93 7.68
CA MET A 51 0.31 -4.54 7.39
C MET A 51 -0.83 -3.53 7.58
N CYS A 52 -2.07 -3.90 7.29
CA CYS A 52 -3.18 -2.96 7.32
C CYS A 52 -3.79 -2.80 8.72
N CYS A 53 -4.44 -3.84 9.25
CA CYS A 53 -5.16 -3.82 10.52
C CYS A 53 -4.48 -4.64 11.62
N ASN A 54 -3.20 -4.99 11.41
CA ASN A 54 -2.44 -5.91 12.26
C ASN A 54 -3.22 -7.20 12.54
N HIS A 55 -3.47 -7.99 11.50
CA HIS A 55 -4.22 -9.25 11.61
C HIS A 55 -5.66 -9.05 12.12
N GLY A 56 -6.25 -7.87 11.91
CA GLY A 56 -7.58 -7.51 12.37
C GLY A 56 -7.68 -7.19 13.86
N MET A 57 -6.54 -6.92 14.52
CA MET A 57 -6.50 -6.52 15.93
C MET A 57 -6.84 -5.03 16.13
N VAL A 58 -6.66 -4.19 15.10
CA VAL A 58 -6.98 -2.76 15.17
C VAL A 58 -8.10 -2.43 14.20
N ALA A 59 -9.09 -1.68 14.68
CA ALA A 59 -10.12 -1.08 13.84
C ALA A 59 -9.57 0.20 13.21
N LEU A 60 -9.21 0.14 11.93
CA LEU A 60 -8.84 1.34 11.18
C LEU A 60 -10.10 2.15 10.84
N GLN A 61 -10.06 3.44 11.12
CA GLN A 61 -11.10 4.36 10.64
C GLN A 61 -11.02 4.47 9.11
N ARG A 62 -12.17 4.68 8.47
CA ARG A 62 -12.22 4.96 7.04
C ARG A 62 -11.53 6.30 6.79
N LEU A 63 -10.65 6.37 5.79
CA LEU A 63 -10.08 7.64 5.36
C LEU A 63 -11.21 8.57 4.90
N GLU A 64 -11.18 9.81 5.39
CA GLU A 64 -12.03 10.87 4.88
C GLU A 64 -11.60 11.23 3.45
N GLU A 65 -12.54 11.76 2.67
CA GLU A 65 -12.22 12.26 1.33
C GLU A 65 -11.24 13.43 1.43
N PRO A 66 -10.21 13.48 0.57
CA PRO A 66 -9.26 14.57 0.60
C PRO A 66 -9.97 15.90 0.29
N PRO A 67 -9.50 17.03 0.88
CA PRO A 67 -9.97 18.36 0.53
C PRO A 67 -9.95 18.60 -0.99
N GLU A 68 -10.90 19.42 -1.48
CA GLU A 68 -11.16 19.62 -2.92
C GLU A 68 -9.89 19.87 -3.77
N PRO A 69 -8.92 20.71 -3.35
CA PRO A 69 -7.71 20.91 -4.15
C PRO A 69 -6.92 19.61 -4.33
N LEU A 70 -6.74 18.85 -3.24
CA LEU A 70 -6.01 17.58 -3.25
C LEU A 70 -6.76 16.50 -4.02
N HIS A 71 -8.08 16.48 -3.91
CA HIS A 71 -8.92 15.57 -4.67
C HIS A 71 -8.77 15.83 -6.18
N CYS A 72 -8.87 17.09 -6.61
CA CYS A 72 -8.72 17.47 -8.01
C CYS A 72 -7.33 17.15 -8.58
N PHE A 73 -6.28 17.34 -7.79
CA PHE A 73 -4.94 16.86 -8.15
C PHE A 73 -4.89 15.33 -8.32
N PHE A 74 -5.50 14.59 -7.40
CA PHE A 74 -5.49 13.13 -7.42
C PHE A 74 -6.21 12.54 -8.64
N VAL A 75 -7.37 13.09 -9.00
CA VAL A 75 -8.18 12.58 -10.13
C VAL A 75 -7.78 13.16 -11.49
N GLY A 76 -6.78 14.06 -11.54
CA GLY A 76 -6.32 14.68 -12.79
C GLY A 76 -7.23 15.78 -13.34
N ASN A 77 -8.11 16.34 -12.51
CA ASN A 77 -9.04 17.41 -12.89
C ASN A 77 -8.54 18.81 -12.47
N TYR A 78 -7.30 18.92 -12.00
CA TYR A 78 -6.73 20.21 -11.60
C TYR A 78 -6.52 21.12 -12.83
N VAL A 79 -7.16 22.28 -12.83
CA VAL A 79 -6.97 23.32 -13.84
C VAL A 79 -5.86 24.27 -13.37
N GLN A 80 -4.73 24.28 -14.08
CA GLN A 80 -3.70 25.31 -13.89
C GLN A 80 -4.25 26.65 -14.41
N ALA A 81 -4.27 27.66 -13.56
CA ALA A 81 -4.67 29.03 -13.90
C ALA A 81 -3.61 29.75 -14.76
#